data_AF-A0A1L7X9E6-F1
#
_entry.id   AF-A0A1L7X9E6-F1
#
_cell.length_a   1.000
_cell.length_b   1.000
_cell.length_c   1.000
_cell.angle_alpha   90.00
_cell.angle_beta   90.00
_cell.angle_gamma   90.00
#
_symmetry.space_group_name_H-M   'P 1'
#
loop_
_entity.id
_entity.type
_entity.pdbx_description
1 polymer ?
#
loop_
_entity_poly.entity_id
_entity_poly.type
_entity_poly.pdbx_seq_one_letter_code
_entity_poly.pdbx_strand_id
1 'polypeptide(L)'
;MIHKELLALHFGYFRRKFREASKDKIIAAQFPHFEAPIFANFCAWLYSRLFMQATVLNTDTSGEELYALCTLLEAPAAQNLSMEEALQDYGIGDNHWMDPESVASVYGVTGKGSLLRKLCANVLNWKTLEKITKEDNTWWGRVFQQYPDIKTEMKSATRQQGETWKELILETRPRADIELGAAAGRVYMKLWLDHLEPEKDEDGTVARLTK
;
A
#
# COMPACT_ATOMS: atom_id res chain seq x y z
N MET A 1 22.91 8.91 6.37
CA MET A 1 22.92 8.22 7.68
C MET A 1 21.50 8.16 8.19
N ILE A 2 20.97 6.98 8.52
CA ILE A 2 19.59 6.83 9.00
C ILE A 2 19.60 6.69 10.53
N HIS A 3 18.73 7.40 11.24
CA HIS A 3 18.65 7.34 12.70
C HIS A 3 18.05 6.00 13.17
N LYS A 4 18.75 5.30 14.08
CA LYS A 4 18.33 4.00 14.62
C LYS A 4 16.98 4.10 15.32
N GLU A 5 16.79 5.15 16.11
CA GLU A 5 15.59 5.41 16.90
C GLU A 5 14.39 5.62 15.99
N LEU A 6 14.57 6.38 14.92
CA LEU A 6 13.53 6.63 13.92
C LEU A 6 13.13 5.34 13.20
N LEU A 7 14.12 4.50 12.85
CA LEU A 7 13.84 3.18 12.29
C LEU A 7 13.10 2.27 13.27
N ALA A 8 13.52 2.25 14.54
CA ALA A 8 12.89 1.42 15.57
C ALA A 8 11.44 1.85 15.89
N LEU A 9 11.16 3.15 15.75
CA LEU A 9 9.86 3.74 16.04
C LEU A 9 8.82 3.35 14.99
N HIS A 10 9.19 3.41 13.71
CA HIS A 10 8.25 3.23 12.60
C HIS A 10 8.20 1.80 12.04
N PHE A 11 9.21 0.97 12.31
CA PHE A 11 9.39 -0.31 11.61
C PHE A 11 9.60 -1.48 12.57
N GLY A 12 8.68 -2.43 12.56
CA GLY A 12 8.74 -3.62 13.40
C GLY A 12 9.97 -4.48 13.12
N TYR A 13 10.40 -4.58 11.86
CA TYR A 13 11.62 -5.28 11.45
C TYR A 13 12.85 -4.74 12.17
N PHE A 14 13.08 -3.43 12.09
CA PHE A 14 14.25 -2.79 12.68
C PHE A 14 14.17 -2.81 14.20
N ARG A 15 12.98 -2.61 14.79
CA ARG A 15 12.77 -2.72 16.24
C ARG A 15 13.23 -4.08 16.79
N ARG A 16 12.88 -5.19 16.13
CA ARG A 16 13.33 -6.53 16.52
C ARG A 16 14.84 -6.71 16.34
N LYS A 17 15.35 -6.38 15.16
CA LYS A 17 16.79 -6.43 14.84
C LYS A 17 17.63 -5.67 15.86
N PHE A 18 17.19 -4.47 16.27
CA PHE A 18 17.89 -3.65 17.26
C PHE A 18 17.82 -4.20 18.68
N ARG A 19 16.75 -4.93 19.04
CA ARG A 19 16.60 -5.58 20.34
C ARG A 19 17.52 -6.80 20.48
N GLU A 20 17.70 -7.55 19.39
CA GLU A 20 18.52 -8.76 19.35
C GLU A 20 20.02 -8.44 19.24
N ALA A 21 20.37 -7.26 18.75
CA ALA A 21 21.75 -6.84 18.62
C ALA A 21 22.33 -6.34 19.96
N SER A 22 23.55 -6.78 20.28
CA SER A 22 24.36 -6.18 21.35
C SER A 22 24.62 -4.70 21.06
N LYS A 23 24.70 -3.87 22.11
CA LYS A 23 24.78 -2.39 22.03
C LYS A 23 25.86 -1.84 21.09
N ASP A 24 26.93 -2.59 20.83
CA ASP A 24 28.10 -2.11 20.08
C ASP A 24 28.25 -2.69 18.66
N LYS A 25 27.23 -3.38 18.12
CA LYS A 25 27.31 -3.96 16.77
C LYS A 25 26.66 -3.06 15.72
N ILE A 26 27.40 -2.81 14.65
CA ILE A 26 26.85 -2.32 13.38
C ILE A 26 25.88 -3.38 12.87
N ILE A 27 24.63 -3.00 12.64
CA ILE A 27 23.62 -3.88 12.05
C ILE A 27 23.56 -3.56 10.58
N ALA A 28 24.14 -4.44 9.77
CA ALA A 28 23.92 -4.44 8.34
C ALA A 28 22.57 -5.11 8.05
N ALA A 29 21.66 -4.37 7.43
CA ALA A 29 20.48 -4.92 6.79
C ALA A 29 20.73 -4.96 5.28
N GLN A 30 20.49 -6.11 4.66
CA GLN A 30 20.55 -6.27 3.22
C GLN A 30 19.15 -6.55 2.69
N PHE A 31 18.80 -5.88 1.61
CA PHE A 31 17.52 -6.00 0.92
C PHE A 31 17.79 -6.43 -0.53
N PRO A 32 18.31 -7.66 -0.76
CA PRO A 32 18.83 -8.06 -2.08
C PRO A 32 17.75 -8.14 -3.17
N HIS A 33 16.48 -8.13 -2.79
CA HIS A 33 15.34 -8.17 -3.71
C HIS A 33 14.79 -6.78 -4.05
N PHE A 34 15.40 -5.71 -3.54
CA PHE A 34 14.95 -4.35 -3.77
C PHE A 34 16.11 -3.52 -4.30
N GLU A 35 15.84 -2.77 -5.36
CA GLU A 35 16.84 -1.87 -5.90
C GLU A 35 17.11 -0.70 -4.95
N ALA A 36 18.33 -0.14 -5.02
CA ALA A 36 18.72 1.01 -4.22
C ALA A 36 17.76 2.23 -4.39
N PRO A 37 17.24 2.54 -5.59
CA PRO A 37 16.14 3.48 -5.80
C PRO A 37 14.93 3.31 -4.85
N ILE A 38 14.41 2.10 -4.72
CA ILE A 38 13.23 1.81 -3.90
C ILE A 38 13.54 2.08 -2.42
N PHE A 39 14.72 1.65 -1.96
CA PHE A 39 15.16 1.92 -0.59
C PHE A 39 15.40 3.42 -0.34
N ALA A 40 15.92 4.14 -1.33
CA ALA A 40 16.08 5.59 -1.24
C ALA A 40 14.72 6.30 -1.12
N ASN A 41 13.72 5.86 -1.91
CA ASN A 41 12.36 6.40 -1.84
C ASN A 41 11.73 6.20 -0.46
N PHE A 42 11.89 5.00 0.10
CA PHE A 42 11.53 4.71 1.49
C PHE A 42 12.23 5.63 2.50
N CYS A 43 13.53 5.88 2.33
CA CYS A 43 14.27 6.79 3.21
C CYS A 43 13.74 8.22 3.11
N ALA A 44 13.44 8.69 1.90
CA ALA A 44 12.88 10.02 1.72
C ALA A 44 11.52 10.15 2.43
N TRP A 45 10.66 9.15 2.32
CA TRP A 45 9.40 9.10 3.07
C TRP A 45 9.62 9.15 4.57
N LEU A 46 10.58 8.37 5.09
CA LEU A 46 10.87 8.35 6.52
C LEU A 46 11.21 9.74 7.09
N TYR A 47 11.90 10.57 6.32
CA TYR A 47 12.35 11.89 6.77
C TYR A 47 11.40 13.03 6.40
N SER A 48 10.71 12.94 5.26
CA SER A 48 9.89 14.02 4.71
C SER A 48 8.39 13.74 4.74
N ARG A 49 7.99 12.51 5.07
CA ARG A 49 6.63 11.96 4.92
C ARG A 49 6.10 11.93 3.49
N LEU A 50 6.96 12.19 2.51
CA LEU A 50 6.62 12.19 1.08
C LEU A 50 7.51 11.19 0.35
N PHE A 51 6.93 10.45 -0.59
CA PHE A 51 7.73 9.70 -1.56
C PHE A 51 8.37 10.67 -2.56
N MET A 52 9.59 10.34 -3.01
CA MET A 52 10.29 11.12 -4.02
C MET A 52 9.61 10.98 -5.37
N GLN A 53 9.18 12.10 -5.94
CA GLN A 53 8.72 12.19 -7.33
C GLN A 53 9.90 12.33 -8.32
N ALA A 54 10.97 11.57 -8.11
CA ALA A 54 12.12 11.62 -9.00
C ALA A 54 11.92 10.63 -10.15
N THR A 55 12.07 11.07 -11.39
CA THR A 55 11.88 10.24 -12.60
C THR A 55 12.76 8.99 -12.63
N VAL A 56 13.93 9.04 -12.00
CA VAL A 56 14.86 7.90 -11.82
C VAL A 56 14.28 6.78 -10.94
N LEU A 57 13.23 7.09 -10.17
CA LEU A 57 12.54 6.15 -9.26
C LEU A 57 11.19 5.69 -9.83
N ASN A 58 10.75 6.26 -10.95
CA ASN A 58 9.54 5.84 -11.66
C ASN A 58 9.89 4.73 -12.63
N THR A 59 10.05 3.52 -12.09
CA THR A 59 9.86 2.31 -12.89
C THR A 59 8.37 1.99 -12.92
N ASP A 60 7.94 1.17 -13.88
CA ASP A 60 6.54 0.73 -14.00
C ASP A 60 6.04 -0.04 -12.76
N THR A 61 6.96 -0.48 -11.88
CA THR A 61 6.69 -1.33 -10.72
C THR A 61 7.09 -0.70 -9.37
N SER A 62 7.55 0.55 -9.37
CA SER A 62 8.21 1.13 -8.19
C SER A 62 7.26 1.27 -7.00
N GLY A 63 5.97 1.53 -7.26
CA GLY A 63 4.93 1.60 -6.24
C GLY A 63 4.69 0.26 -5.55
N GLU A 64 4.60 -0.83 -6.32
CA GLU A 64 4.41 -2.18 -5.79
C GLU A 64 5.64 -2.69 -5.05
N GLU A 65 6.84 -2.42 -5.57
CA GLU A 65 8.10 -2.75 -4.92
C GLU A 65 8.25 -1.99 -3.60
N LEU A 66 7.87 -0.72 -3.58
CA LEU A 66 7.87 0.09 -2.36
C LEU A 66 6.86 -0.43 -1.34
N TYR A 67 5.66 -0.82 -1.78
CA TYR A 67 4.67 -1.46 -0.92
C TYR A 67 5.20 -2.80 -0.36
N ALA A 68 5.85 -3.61 -1.19
CA ALA A 68 6.47 -4.88 -0.78
C ALA A 68 7.61 -4.65 0.23
N LEU A 69 8.46 -3.64 0.02
CA LEU A 69 9.49 -3.24 0.97
C LEU A 69 8.86 -2.81 2.30
N CYS A 70 7.83 -1.97 2.26
CA CYS A 70 7.13 -1.53 3.47
C CYS A 70 6.47 -2.70 4.22
N THR A 71 6.02 -3.74 3.49
CA THR A 71 5.53 -4.99 4.08
C THR A 71 6.64 -5.73 4.80
N LEU A 72 7.79 -5.92 4.16
CA LEU A 72 8.96 -6.58 4.75
C LEU A 72 9.46 -5.85 6.01
N LEU A 73 9.43 -4.52 5.98
CA LEU A 73 9.89 -3.68 7.10
C LEU A 73 8.88 -3.59 8.24
N GLU A 74 7.66 -4.10 8.05
CA GLU A 74 6.52 -3.92 8.94
C GLU A 74 6.25 -2.44 9.20
N ALA A 75 6.07 -1.71 8.10
CA ALA A 75 5.89 -0.26 8.02
C ALA A 75 4.44 0.11 7.65
N PRO A 76 3.44 -0.12 8.52
CA PRO A 76 2.04 -0.01 8.14
C PRO A 76 1.61 1.41 7.70
N ALA A 77 2.22 2.46 8.27
CA ALA A 77 1.94 3.84 7.84
C ALA A 77 2.42 4.09 6.40
N ALA A 78 3.60 3.58 6.03
CA ALA A 78 4.11 3.69 4.67
C ALA A 78 3.28 2.86 3.68
N GLN A 79 2.89 1.63 4.08
CA GLN A 79 1.99 0.80 3.27
C GLN A 79 0.66 1.50 3.00
N ASN A 80 0.09 2.18 3.99
CA ASN A 80 -1.17 2.90 3.83
C ASN A 80 -1.02 4.08 2.85
N LEU A 81 0.09 4.82 2.91
CA LEU A 81 0.36 5.88 1.94
C LEU A 81 0.52 5.32 0.52
N SER A 82 1.29 4.24 0.34
CA SER A 82 1.41 3.58 -0.98
C SER A 82 0.07 3.08 -1.51
N MET A 83 -0.83 2.60 -0.62
CA MET A 83 -2.19 2.23 -1.01
C MET A 83 -3.03 3.44 -1.40
N GLU A 84 -2.87 4.58 -0.72
CA GLU A 84 -3.57 5.82 -1.05
C GLU A 84 -3.16 6.33 -2.43
N GLU A 85 -1.86 6.35 -2.74
CA GLU A 85 -1.35 6.69 -4.08
C GLU A 85 -1.91 5.74 -5.14
N ALA A 86 -1.83 4.43 -4.90
CA ALA A 86 -2.40 3.44 -5.83
C ALA A 86 -3.90 3.69 -6.06
N LEU A 87 -4.67 4.01 -5.01
CA LEU A 87 -6.10 4.33 -5.13
C LEU A 87 -6.38 5.61 -5.91
N GLN A 88 -5.54 6.64 -5.76
CA GLN A 88 -5.63 7.85 -6.56
C GLN A 88 -5.41 7.54 -8.04
N ASP A 89 -4.41 6.72 -8.35
CA ASP A 89 -4.12 6.28 -9.72
C ASP A 89 -5.26 5.45 -10.32
N TYR A 90 -5.96 4.64 -9.51
CA TYR A 90 -7.16 3.91 -9.96
C TYR A 90 -8.40 4.80 -10.14
N GLY A 91 -8.46 5.95 -9.44
CA GLY A 91 -9.60 6.85 -9.42
C GLY A 91 -9.64 7.83 -10.59
N ILE A 92 -8.48 8.13 -11.21
CA ILE A 92 -8.34 9.16 -12.24
C ILE A 92 -8.26 8.51 -13.63
N GLY A 93 -9.41 8.30 -14.29
CA GLY A 93 -9.50 7.99 -15.73
C GLY A 93 -9.64 6.51 -16.12
N ASP A 94 -9.54 6.25 -17.43
CA ASP A 94 -9.68 4.93 -18.06
C ASP A 94 -8.49 4.00 -17.70
N ASN A 95 -8.55 3.38 -16.51
CA ASN A 95 -7.89 2.11 -16.15
C ASN A 95 -6.40 1.92 -16.55
N HIS A 96 -5.59 2.97 -16.53
CA HIS A 96 -4.21 2.93 -17.03
C HIS A 96 -3.31 1.88 -16.34
N TRP A 97 -3.63 1.43 -15.12
CA TRP A 97 -2.83 0.49 -14.33
C TRP A 97 -3.38 -0.93 -14.18
N MET A 98 -4.44 -1.28 -14.91
CA MET A 98 -5.03 -2.64 -14.84
C MET A 98 -4.82 -3.41 -16.14
N ASP A 99 -3.67 -3.17 -16.79
CA ASP A 99 -3.16 -4.00 -17.86
C ASP A 99 -2.47 -5.27 -17.32
N PRO A 100 -2.16 -6.26 -18.18
CA PRO A 100 -1.51 -7.49 -17.76
C PRO A 100 -0.17 -7.27 -17.03
N GLU A 101 0.61 -6.26 -17.43
CA GLU A 101 1.97 -6.01 -16.93
C GLU A 101 1.92 -5.47 -15.49
N SER A 102 1.03 -4.53 -15.22
CA SER A 102 0.77 -3.97 -13.89
C SER A 102 0.25 -5.04 -12.93
N VAL A 103 -0.67 -5.89 -13.38
CA VAL A 103 -1.14 -7.03 -12.56
C VAL A 103 0.00 -8.01 -12.30
N ALA A 104 0.82 -8.31 -13.31
CA ALA A 104 1.99 -9.18 -13.14
C ALA A 104 2.99 -8.57 -12.14
N SER A 105 3.20 -7.25 -12.16
CA SER A 105 4.01 -6.53 -11.18
C SER A 105 3.51 -6.76 -9.75
N VAL A 106 2.24 -6.42 -9.46
CA VAL A 106 1.62 -6.59 -8.13
C VAL A 106 1.78 -8.02 -7.62
N TYR A 107 1.48 -9.02 -8.46
CA TYR A 107 1.56 -10.43 -8.07
C TYR A 107 2.99 -10.97 -8.04
N GLY A 108 3.92 -10.35 -8.76
CA GLY A 108 5.34 -10.69 -8.77
C GLY A 108 6.06 -10.26 -7.50
N VAL A 109 5.76 -9.06 -6.99
CA VAL A 109 6.55 -8.47 -5.89
C VAL A 109 5.85 -8.55 -4.53
N THR A 110 4.53 -8.67 -4.48
CA THR A 110 3.79 -8.75 -3.20
C THR A 110 3.42 -10.18 -2.82
N GLY A 111 3.35 -10.46 -1.51
CA GLY A 111 2.96 -11.77 -0.98
C GLY A 111 1.45 -12.05 -1.08
N LYS A 112 1.06 -13.33 -1.06
CA LYS A 112 -0.35 -13.76 -1.05
C LYS A 112 -1.12 -13.09 0.08
N GLY A 113 -2.34 -12.62 -0.21
CA GLY A 113 -3.21 -11.95 0.76
C GLY A 113 -2.85 -10.51 1.11
N SER A 114 -1.86 -9.91 0.43
CA SER A 114 -1.53 -8.48 0.55
C SER A 114 -2.75 -7.60 0.22
N LEU A 115 -2.79 -6.39 0.78
CA LEU A 115 -3.89 -5.46 0.46
C LEU A 115 -3.86 -5.04 -1.01
N LEU A 116 -2.67 -4.93 -1.59
CA LEU A 116 -2.50 -4.56 -2.99
C LEU A 116 -3.01 -5.65 -3.95
N ARG A 117 -2.76 -6.94 -3.67
CA ARG A 117 -3.38 -8.05 -4.42
C ARG A 117 -4.90 -8.08 -4.29
N LYS A 118 -5.43 -7.83 -3.08
CA LYS A 118 -6.88 -7.75 -2.87
C LYS A 118 -7.49 -6.59 -3.65
N LEU A 119 -6.83 -5.43 -3.64
CA LEU A 119 -7.24 -4.27 -4.45
C LEU A 119 -7.24 -4.65 -5.93
N CYS A 120 -6.15 -5.23 -6.43
CA CYS A 120 -6.01 -5.70 -7.79
C CYS A 120 -7.13 -6.68 -8.19
N ALA A 121 -7.33 -7.77 -7.45
CA ALA A 121 -8.36 -8.77 -7.70
C ALA A 121 -9.77 -8.18 -7.71
N ASN A 122 -10.09 -7.30 -6.77
CA ASN A 122 -11.38 -6.63 -6.72
C ASN A 122 -11.59 -5.70 -7.95
N VAL A 123 -10.58 -4.92 -8.36
CA VAL A 123 -10.70 -4.02 -9.53
C VAL A 123 -10.86 -4.84 -10.82
N LEU A 124 -10.09 -5.91 -10.98
CA LEU A 124 -10.20 -6.85 -12.10
C LEU A 124 -11.59 -7.49 -12.16
N ASN A 125 -12.15 -7.85 -11.00
CA ASN A 125 -13.50 -8.39 -10.90
C ASN A 125 -14.58 -7.36 -11.26
N TRP A 126 -14.34 -6.07 -10.97
CA TRP A 126 -15.31 -5.01 -11.23
C TRP A 126 -15.38 -4.57 -12.70
N LYS A 127 -14.24 -4.24 -13.33
CA LYS A 127 -14.21 -3.58 -14.64
C LYS A 127 -13.83 -4.48 -15.80
N THR A 128 -13.15 -5.60 -15.55
CA THR A 128 -12.23 -6.14 -16.56
C THR A 128 -12.61 -7.55 -17.02
N LEU A 129 -13.26 -8.40 -16.23
CA LEU A 129 -13.60 -9.78 -16.65
C LEU A 129 -14.41 -9.87 -17.96
N GLU A 130 -15.46 -9.06 -18.13
CA GLU A 130 -16.27 -9.09 -19.36
C GLU A 130 -15.57 -8.51 -20.59
N LYS A 131 -14.56 -7.64 -20.39
CA LYS A 131 -13.73 -7.08 -21.47
C LYS A 131 -12.56 -8.02 -21.82
N ILE A 132 -11.86 -8.55 -20.80
CA ILE A 132 -10.75 -9.52 -20.91
C ILE A 132 -11.18 -10.81 -21.59
N THR A 133 -12.42 -11.27 -21.38
CA THR A 133 -12.91 -12.53 -21.97
C THR A 133 -13.37 -12.39 -23.42
N LYS A 134 -13.59 -11.17 -23.91
CA LYS A 134 -14.01 -10.90 -25.31
C LYS A 134 -12.84 -10.66 -26.24
N GLU A 135 -11.75 -10.11 -25.74
CA GLU A 135 -10.51 -9.93 -26.49
C GLU A 135 -9.60 -11.12 -26.21
N ASP A 136 -9.32 -11.93 -27.23
CA ASP A 136 -8.41 -13.09 -27.14
C ASP A 136 -6.97 -12.62 -26.92
N ASN A 137 -6.70 -12.18 -25.68
CA ASN A 137 -5.47 -11.51 -25.33
C ASN A 137 -4.53 -12.54 -24.70
N THR A 138 -3.69 -13.13 -25.54
CA THR A 138 -2.63 -14.08 -25.16
C THR A 138 -1.83 -13.64 -23.92
N TRP A 139 -1.69 -12.33 -23.69
CA TRP A 139 -1.07 -11.74 -22.51
C TRP A 139 -1.81 -12.03 -21.19
N TRP A 140 -3.13 -11.81 -21.13
CA TRP A 140 -3.92 -12.16 -19.94
C TRP A 140 -3.87 -13.67 -19.65
N GLY A 141 -3.88 -14.49 -20.71
CA GLY A 141 -3.67 -15.93 -20.60
C GLY A 141 -2.36 -16.28 -19.90
N ARG A 142 -1.24 -15.64 -20.29
CA ARG A 142 0.08 -15.82 -19.65
C ARG A 142 0.08 -15.36 -18.19
N VAL A 143 -0.49 -14.19 -17.90
CA VAL A 143 -0.55 -13.67 -16.52
C VAL A 143 -1.33 -14.61 -15.61
N PHE A 144 -2.47 -15.14 -16.06
CA PHE A 144 -3.23 -16.11 -15.27
C PHE A 144 -2.54 -17.49 -15.14
N GLN A 145 -1.70 -17.86 -16.10
CA GLN A 145 -0.88 -19.08 -16.01
C GLN A 145 0.27 -18.89 -15.02
N GLN A 146 0.94 -17.75 -15.07
CA GLN A 146 2.06 -17.40 -14.20
C GLN A 146 1.60 -17.16 -12.74
N TYR A 147 0.42 -16.55 -12.58
CA TYR A 147 -0.16 -16.19 -11.29
C TYR A 147 -1.58 -16.76 -11.16
N PRO A 148 -1.72 -18.09 -10.93
CA PRO A 148 -3.04 -18.75 -10.88
C PRO A 148 -3.91 -18.27 -9.71
N ASP A 149 -3.29 -17.71 -8.65
CA ASP A 149 -4.00 -17.16 -7.50
C ASP A 149 -4.96 -16.03 -7.88
N ILE A 150 -4.68 -15.28 -8.96
CA ILE A 150 -5.50 -14.14 -9.40
C ILE A 150 -6.96 -14.58 -9.55
N LYS A 151 -7.22 -15.69 -10.24
CA LYS A 151 -8.59 -16.19 -10.47
C LYS A 151 -9.30 -16.56 -9.18
N THR A 152 -8.58 -17.11 -8.22
CA THR A 152 -9.14 -17.49 -6.91
C THR A 152 -9.45 -16.25 -6.09
N GLU A 153 -8.51 -15.30 -6.03
CA GLU A 153 -8.67 -14.04 -5.31
C GLU A 153 -9.80 -13.19 -5.91
N MET A 154 -9.93 -13.14 -7.23
CA MET A 154 -11.04 -12.48 -7.94
C MET A 154 -12.41 -13.11 -7.63
N LYS A 155 -12.48 -14.44 -7.46
CA LYS A 155 -13.74 -15.09 -7.04
C LYS A 155 -14.09 -14.79 -5.59
N SER A 156 -13.08 -14.62 -4.75
CA SER A 156 -13.24 -14.27 -3.33
C SER A 156 -13.49 -12.78 -3.09
N ALA A 157 -13.21 -11.93 -4.08
CA ALA A 157 -13.56 -10.52 -4.09
C ALA A 157 -15.09 -10.37 -4.03
N THR A 158 -15.63 -10.21 -2.83
CA THR A 158 -17.08 -10.11 -2.61
C THR A 158 -17.62 -8.92 -3.39
N ARG A 159 -18.51 -9.20 -4.35
CA ARG A 159 -19.20 -8.18 -5.14
C ARG A 159 -20.31 -7.59 -4.28
N GLN A 160 -20.00 -6.59 -3.45
CA GLN A 160 -21.05 -5.78 -2.82
C GLN A 160 -21.58 -4.81 -3.87
N GLN A 161 -22.66 -5.21 -4.52
CA GLN A 161 -23.31 -4.43 -5.56
C GLN A 161 -23.86 -3.14 -4.94
N GLY A 162 -23.20 -2.01 -5.18
CA GLY A 162 -23.60 -0.70 -4.67
C GLY A 162 -22.57 0.00 -3.77
N GLU A 163 -21.51 -0.69 -3.34
CA GLU A 163 -20.44 -0.05 -2.56
C GLU A 163 -19.37 0.54 -3.48
N THR A 164 -19.08 1.82 -3.27
CA THR A 164 -17.92 2.48 -3.85
C THR A 164 -16.65 1.99 -3.15
N TRP A 165 -15.52 2.00 -3.86
CA TRP A 165 -14.20 1.72 -3.27
C TRP A 165 -13.90 2.58 -2.05
N LYS A 166 -14.43 3.80 -2.05
CA LYS A 166 -14.36 4.73 -0.94
C LYS A 166 -15.12 4.21 0.28
N GLU A 167 -16.24 3.52 0.13
CA GLU A 167 -16.98 2.91 1.26
C GLU A 167 -16.29 1.62 1.75
N LEU A 168 -15.81 0.75 0.86
CA LEU A 168 -15.06 -0.46 1.24
C LEU A 168 -13.72 -0.15 1.95
N ILE A 169 -13.08 0.97 1.60
CA ILE A 169 -11.79 1.39 2.15
C ILE A 169 -11.95 2.40 3.29
N LEU A 170 -12.92 3.30 3.24
CA LEU A 170 -13.18 4.35 4.23
C LEU A 170 -14.45 4.12 5.07
N GLU A 171 -15.01 2.91 5.18
CA GLU A 171 -16.00 2.67 6.22
C GLU A 171 -15.38 2.93 7.59
N THR A 172 -15.78 4.03 8.22
CA THR A 172 -15.50 4.36 9.61
C THR A 172 -15.99 3.18 10.44
N ARG A 173 -15.06 2.41 11.02
CA ARG A 173 -15.46 1.48 12.08
C ARG A 173 -15.80 2.33 13.31
N PRO A 174 -17.01 2.18 13.89
CA PRO A 174 -17.31 2.78 15.17
C PRO A 174 -16.21 2.44 16.17
N ARG A 175 -15.85 3.39 17.04
CA ARG A 175 -14.84 3.19 18.10
C ARG A 175 -15.05 1.88 18.87
N ALA A 176 -16.31 1.52 19.12
CA ALA A 176 -16.70 0.27 19.77
C ALA A 176 -16.16 -0.98 19.03
N ASP A 177 -16.18 -1.01 17.69
CA ASP A 177 -15.70 -2.15 16.90
C ASP A 177 -14.17 -2.24 16.88
N ILE A 178 -13.48 -1.09 16.97
CA ILE A 178 -12.02 -1.04 17.11
C ILE A 178 -11.61 -1.59 18.48
N GLU A 179 -12.30 -1.16 19.54
CA GLU A 179 -12.07 -1.63 20.91
C GLU A 179 -12.37 -3.13 21.05
N LEU A 180 -13.45 -3.62 20.43
CA LEU A 180 -13.78 -5.05 20.39
C LEU A 180 -12.73 -5.86 19.63
N GLY A 181 -12.24 -5.34 18.49
CA GLY A 181 -11.14 -5.93 17.73
C GLY A 181 -9.83 -5.97 18.52
N ALA A 182 -9.54 -4.92 19.31
CA ALA A 182 -8.37 -4.86 20.19
C ALA A 182 -8.41 -5.88 21.32
N ALA A 183 -9.55 -5.99 22.00
CA ALA A 183 -9.77 -6.99 23.04
C ALA A 183 -9.64 -8.43 22.50
N ALA A 184 -10.01 -8.65 21.24
CA ALA A 184 -9.90 -9.95 20.58
C ALA A 184 -8.50 -10.23 19.96
N GLY A 185 -7.55 -9.30 20.05
CA GLY A 185 -6.22 -9.43 19.42
C GLY A 185 -6.23 -9.32 17.89
N ARG A 186 -7.23 -8.64 17.32
CA ARG A 186 -7.51 -8.53 15.87
C ARG A 186 -7.50 -7.09 15.37
N VAL A 187 -6.62 -6.22 15.89
CA VAL A 187 -6.53 -4.84 15.37
C VAL A 187 -5.80 -4.83 14.04
N TYR A 188 -6.53 -4.55 12.97
CA TYR A 188 -5.95 -4.11 11.71
C TYR A 188 -5.96 -2.58 11.71
N MET A 189 -4.80 -1.95 11.58
CA MET A 189 -4.68 -0.49 11.52
C MET A 189 -5.00 0.01 10.11
N LYS A 190 -6.26 0.37 9.85
CA LYS A 190 -6.63 1.31 8.78
C LYS A 190 -6.46 2.71 9.38
N LEU A 191 -5.37 3.40 9.06
CA LEU A 191 -5.13 4.76 9.55
C LEU A 191 -6.11 5.70 8.84
N TRP A 192 -6.89 6.42 9.64
CA TRP A 192 -7.65 7.59 9.22
C TRP A 192 -6.74 8.81 9.33
N LEU A 193 -6.57 9.55 8.24
CA LEU A 193 -5.97 10.89 8.23
C LEU A 193 -7.05 11.92 8.64
N ASP A 194 -7.56 11.83 9.88
CA ASP A 194 -8.47 12.83 10.47
C ASP A 194 -7.69 14.05 11.01
N HIS A 195 -6.54 14.40 10.43
CA HIS A 195 -5.64 15.43 10.99
C HIS A 195 -5.36 16.59 10.03
N LEU A 196 -6.12 16.72 8.94
CA LEU A 196 -5.96 17.82 7.97
C LEU A 196 -7.25 18.59 7.72
N GLU A 197 -8.22 18.56 8.64
CA GLU A 197 -9.15 19.68 8.71
C GLU A 197 -8.44 20.81 9.46
N PRO A 198 -8.23 21.98 8.83
CA PRO A 198 -7.76 23.15 9.58
C PRO A 198 -8.78 23.43 10.68
N GLU A 199 -8.31 23.64 11.91
CA GLU A 199 -9.15 24.20 12.96
C GLU A 199 -9.84 25.44 12.40
N LYS A 200 -11.16 25.36 12.29
CA LYS A 200 -11.99 26.52 12.00
C LYS A 200 -12.11 27.27 13.31
N ASP A 201 -11.80 28.56 13.28
CA ASP A 201 -12.13 29.45 14.38
C ASP A 201 -13.66 29.47 14.57
N GLU A 202 -14.15 29.99 15.71
CA GLU A 202 -15.58 30.02 16.08
C GLU A 202 -16.47 30.73 15.03
N ASP A 203 -15.88 31.46 14.08
CA ASP A 203 -16.57 32.15 12.98
C ASP A 203 -16.58 31.38 11.64
N GLY A 204 -15.97 30.21 11.56
CA GLY A 204 -15.94 29.36 10.36
C GLY A 204 -14.88 29.74 9.32
N THR A 205 -13.93 30.63 9.64
CA THR A 205 -12.86 31.03 8.72
C THR A 205 -11.63 30.13 8.86
N VAL A 206 -11.02 29.76 7.72
CA VAL A 206 -9.81 28.92 7.69
C VAL A 206 -8.59 29.75 8.11
N ALA A 207 -7.95 29.37 9.22
CA ALA A 207 -6.72 30.00 9.69
C ALA A 207 -5.62 29.95 8.61
N ARG A 208 -5.15 31.12 8.17
CA ARG A 208 -4.02 31.21 7.24
C ARG A 208 -2.72 30.95 8.01
N LEU A 209 -2.01 29.88 7.63
CA LEU A 209 -0.62 29.66 8.05
C LEU A 209 0.26 30.79 7.50
N THR A 210 0.61 31.76 8.35
CA THR A 210 1.80 32.60 8.13
C THR A 210 3.06 31.79 8.41
N LYS A 211 4.02 31.91 7.49
CA LYS A 211 5.29 31.16 7.39
C LYS A 211 6.06 30.99 8.69
#